data_AF-A0A6N6KHL0-F1
#
_entry.id   AF-A0A6N6KHL0-F1
#
_cell.length_a   1.000
_cell.length_b   1.000
_cell.length_c   1.000
_cell.angle_alpha   90.00
_cell.angle_beta   90.00
_cell.angle_gamma   90.00
#
_symmetry.space_group_name_H-M   'P 1'
#
loop_
_entity.id
_entity.type
_entity.pdbx_description
1 polymer ?
#
loop_
_entity_poly.entity_id
_entity_poly.type
_entity_poly.pdbx_seq_one_letter_code
_entity_poly.pdbx_strand_id
1 'polypeptide(L)' 'MVMNSVAQTFDNIIRHRRSVRLFDPAVPFDSSAITRSIQRAVLAPNSSNMQLWEFHHIKDP' A
#
# COMPACT_ATOMS: atom_id res chain seq x y z
N MET A 1 -19.05 -22.32 -12.27
CA MET A 1 -18.10 -21.47 -13.00
C MET A 1 -17.58 -20.40 -12.03
N VAL A 2 -16.55 -20.72 -11.24
CA VAL A 2 -15.95 -19.80 -10.26
C VAL A 2 -14.52 -19.54 -10.71
N MET A 3 -14.38 -18.70 -11.73
CA MET A 3 -13.07 -18.32 -12.28
C MET A 3 -13.15 -16.84 -12.68
N ASN A 4 -13.14 -15.93 -11.69
CA ASN A 4 -12.54 -14.58 -11.86
C ASN A 4 -12.50 -13.66 -10.62
N SER A 5 -12.75 -14.14 -9.39
CA SER A 5 -12.89 -13.23 -8.23
C SER A 5 -11.61 -12.46 -7.89
N VAL A 6 -10.43 -13.11 -7.92
CA VAL A 6 -9.17 -12.48 -7.49
C VAL A 6 -8.71 -11.38 -8.45
N ALA A 7 -8.77 -11.62 -9.77
CA ALA A 7 -8.40 -10.64 -10.77
C ALA A 7 -9.33 -9.41 -10.72
N GLN A 8 -10.63 -9.63 -10.50
CA GLN A 8 -11.61 -8.56 -10.32
C GLN A 8 -11.38 -7.77 -9.03
N THR A 9 -11.07 -8.44 -7.91
CA THR A 9 -10.68 -7.76 -6.66
C THR A 9 -9.42 -6.91 -6.87
N PHE A 10 -8.43 -7.42 -7.59
CA PHE A 10 -7.22 -6.66 -7.90
C PHE A 10 -7.53 -5.41 -8.75
N ASP A 11 -8.28 -5.55 -9.85
CA ASP A 11 -8.66 -4.39 -10.68
C ASP A 11 -9.45 -3.35 -9.85
N ASN A 12 -10.38 -3.79 -9.00
CA ASN A 12 -11.12 -2.90 -8.11
C ASN A 12 -10.20 -2.11 -7.17
N ILE A 13 -9.18 -2.75 -6.57
CA ILE A 13 -8.20 -2.07 -5.71
C ILE A 13 -7.46 -0.98 -6.50
N ILE A 14 -6.99 -1.31 -7.72
CA ILE A 14 -6.27 -0.37 -8.57
C ILE A 14 -7.16 0.82 -8.97
N ARG A 15 -8.42 0.56 -9.36
CA ARG A 15 -9.41 1.58 -9.77
C ARG A 15 -9.87 2.46 -8.61
N HIS A 16 -9.92 1.91 -7.40
CA HIS A 16 -10.33 2.63 -6.21
C HIS A 16 -9.25 3.59 -5.69
N ARG A 17 -7.97 3.36 -5.98
CA ARG A 17 -6.86 4.21 -5.52
C ARG A 17 -7.02 5.65 -6.03
N ARG A 18 -7.05 6.61 -5.10
CA ARG A 18 -7.10 8.05 -5.38
C ARG A 18 -6.03 8.80 -4.57
N SER A 19 -5.74 10.03 -4.98
CA SER A 19 -4.93 10.95 -4.18
C SER A 19 -5.82 11.63 -3.13
N VAL A 20 -5.97 10.97 -1.97
CA VAL A 20 -6.70 11.49 -0.81
C VAL A 20 -5.87 12.60 -0.16
N ARG A 21 -6.50 13.73 0.17
CA ARG A 21 -5.82 14.93 0.73
C ARG A 21 -6.36 15.37 2.09
N LEU A 22 -7.45 14.78 2.56
CA LEU A 22 -8.05 15.03 3.86
C LEU A 22 -8.37 13.69 4.49
N PHE A 23 -7.93 13.49 5.73
CA PHE A 23 -8.17 12.29 6.51
C PHE A 23 -8.97 12.64 7.74
N ASP A 24 -9.86 11.76 8.17
CA ASP A 24 -10.65 11.94 9.38
C ASP A 24 -9.79 11.60 10.61
N PRO A 25 -9.51 12.57 11.50
CA PRO A 25 -8.69 12.33 12.70
C PRO A 25 -9.39 11.46 13.74
N ALA A 26 -10.71 11.27 13.66
CA ALA A 26 -11.45 10.40 14.58
C ALA A 26 -11.32 8.91 14.21
N VAL A 27 -10.92 8.59 12.98
CA VAL A 27 -10.73 7.20 12.53
C VAL A 27 -9.44 6.64 13.14
N PRO A 28 -9.51 5.51 13.87
CA PRO A 28 -8.31 4.91 14.45
C PRO A 28 -7.34 4.44 13.36
N PHE A 29 -6.05 4.71 13.58
CA PHE A 29 -4.99 4.35 12.66
C PHE A 29 -4.44 2.94 12.95
N ASP A 30 -4.52 2.03 11.96
CA ASP A 30 -3.88 0.71 12.03
C ASP A 30 -2.37 0.84 11.76
N SER A 31 -1.56 0.87 12.82
CA SER A 31 -0.10 0.95 12.70
C SER A 31 0.51 -0.26 11.98
N SER A 32 -0.14 -1.43 12.00
CA SER A 32 0.32 -2.63 11.28
C SER A 32 0.16 -2.50 9.76
N ALA A 33 -0.75 -1.62 9.30
CA ALA A 33 -0.98 -1.38 7.89
C ALA A 33 0.26 -0.83 7.18
N ILE A 34 1.05 0.00 7.85
CA ILE A 34 2.27 0.58 7.28
C ILE A 34 3.30 -0.51 7.03
N THR A 35 3.61 -1.33 8.03
CA THR A 35 4.57 -2.44 7.90
C THR A 35 4.17 -3.40 6.78
N ARG A 36 2.90 -3.82 6.77
CA ARG A 36 2.34 -4.70 5.72
C ARG A 36 2.42 -4.07 4.33
N SER A 37 2.24 -2.76 4.23
CA SER A 37 2.32 -2.05 2.95
C SER A 37 3.75 -1.94 2.44
N ILE A 38 4.71 -1.61 3.32
CA ILE A 38 6.13 -1.53 2.94
C ILE A 38 6.65 -2.91 2.51
N GLN A 39 6.33 -3.97 3.25
CA GLN A 39 6.72 -5.35 2.89
C GLN A 39 6.25 -5.76 1.48
N ARG A 40 5.08 -5.26 1.05
CA ARG A 40 4.58 -5.49 -0.31
C ARG A 40 5.25 -4.56 -1.33
N ALA A 41 5.50 -3.31 -0.97
CA ALA A 41 6.12 -2.32 -1.86
C ALA A 41 7.55 -2.70 -2.26
N VAL A 42 8.34 -3.26 -1.33
CA VAL A 42 9.73 -3.68 -1.61
C VAL A 42 9.86 -4.88 -2.54
N LEU A 43 8.74 -5.55 -2.88
CA LEU A 43 8.71 -6.61 -3.90
C LEU A 43 8.77 -6.05 -5.33
N ALA A 44 8.68 -4.74 -5.51
CA ALA A 44 8.85 -4.12 -6.82
C ALA A 44 10.25 -4.45 -7.37
N PRO A 45 10.41 -4.65 -8.69
CA PRO A 45 11.73 -4.76 -9.30
C PRO A 45 12.44 -3.40 -9.29
N ASN A 46 13.77 -3.41 -9.14
CA ASN A 46 14.61 -2.23 -9.27
C ASN A 46 15.93 -2.57 -9.97
N SER A 47 16.66 -1.55 -10.43
CA SER A 47 17.91 -1.72 -11.20
C SER A 47 18.91 -2.59 -10.43
N SER A 48 19.39 -3.66 -11.07
CA SER A 48 20.33 -4.64 -10.48
C SER A 48 19.88 -5.23 -9.14
N ASN A 49 18.60 -5.12 -8.79
CA ASN A 49 18.05 -5.47 -7.48
C ASN A 49 18.78 -4.84 -6.27
N MET A 50 19.32 -3.62 -6.45
CA MET A 50 20.05 -2.89 -5.41
C MET A 50 19.17 -2.39 -4.25
N GLN A 51 17.85 -2.31 -4.43
CA GLN A 51 16.87 -1.94 -3.38
C GLN A 51 17.18 -0.59 -2.70
N LEU A 52 17.50 0.43 -3.50
CA LEU A 52 17.98 1.74 -3.04
C LEU A 52 16.93 2.65 -2.38
N TRP A 53 15.73 2.14 -2.11
CA TRP A 53 14.68 2.89 -1.45
C TRP A 53 14.89 2.99 0.06
N GLU A 54 14.53 4.14 0.62
CA GLU A 54 14.44 4.37 2.05
C GLU A 54 13.04 4.86 2.41
N PHE A 55 12.53 4.43 3.56
CA PHE A 55 11.20 4.79 4.04
C PHE A 55 11.30 5.38 5.46
N HIS A 56 10.90 6.65 5.62
CA HIS A 56 10.77 7.29 6.92
C HIS A 56 9.30 7.32 7.34
N HIS A 57 8.98 6.66 8.46
CA HIS A 57 7.64 6.71 9.06
C HIS A 57 7.64 7.71 10.21
N ILE A 58 7.12 8.91 9.94
CA ILE A 58 6.93 9.96 10.96
C ILE A 58 5.74 9.57 11.84
N LYS A 59 6.00 9.34 13.13
CA LYS A 59 4.99 8.96 14.12
C LYS A 59 4.66 10.07 15.11
N ASP A 60 5.56 11.03 15.21
CA ASP A 60 5.50 12.16 16.13
C ASP A 60 5.55 13.47 15.32
N PRO A 61 4.75 14.50 15.66
CA PRO A 61 4.71 15.78 14.95
C PRO A 61 6.01 16.60 14.96
#